data_AF-A0A1X1BP33-F1
#
_entry.id   AF-A0A1X1BP33-F1
#
_cell.length_a   1.000
_cell.length_b   1.000
_cell.length_c   1.000
_cell.angle_alpha   90.00
_cell.angle_beta   90.00
_cell.angle_gamma   90.00
#
_symmetry.space_group_name_H-M   'P 1'
#
loop_
_entity.id
_entity.type
_entity.pdbx_description
1 polymer ?
#
loop_
_entity_poly.entity_id
_entity_poly.type
_entity_poly.pdbx_seq_one_letter_code
_entity_poly.pdbx_strand_id
1 'polypeptide(L)'
;MSAIRTFVKFSRVLRAQTGAGRTSNQSWLKLGAFASTGDAEQEACWNDLKNAELAVANTVEAAQRSHEGVDWAKWEKLISHKEILQHMKQTYDANIAMIERSAAEEGDLSHLEGDWELYETARQNCRQAMRTVNKIVADGSKALWVSQNNPPVWKVDTNEWLESDQYWQAFVEKHAMYSQSGDAPDPEAPAVIDANKASWNSKMAKFNERTDTPMLYDYMHHLPAWEYYDINRKQFYEHMTYFLLRTGDDFRHFPDMPPWQWITHIEDLRFKQFAVMQRRKERRQMERVARFEPDDFGTGEEQTGEEAQMAIMAHEKHATELTLAKLMGNFAFLCDPLVPVQSRFQLQYVLSKDKHAEHGGTRLLSLGEDVNALFVLPRNAAIEAPIPSPLECFHNMMEHYRISGLRINPTYATRAEHQTELIHQRGPNWLKLPQETVMEAYLRRMRCDDPLRSAFEEYASELRERIAGATEVPPEQWENAIAAVEERAKQDYIAVKKLEGAKHEKNAQKLIAQDLQKLINDGHVLVIDPATNTALTDAAQVATELK
;
A
#
# COMPACT_ATOMS: atom_id res chain seq x y z
N MET A 1 40.59 -30.51 8.61
CA MET A 1 42.05 -30.37 8.36
C MET A 1 42.46 -29.27 7.34
N SER A 2 41.57 -28.33 6.98
CA SER A 2 41.93 -27.14 6.17
C SER A 2 42.31 -25.92 7.03
N ALA A 3 41.64 -25.71 8.17
CA ALA A 3 41.88 -24.57 9.08
C ALA A 3 43.23 -24.59 9.83
N ILE A 4 43.85 -25.77 10.00
CA ILE A 4 45.14 -25.92 10.70
C ILE A 4 46.32 -25.46 9.84
N ARG A 5 46.21 -25.52 8.50
CA ARG A 5 47.25 -25.02 7.58
C ARG A 5 47.28 -23.49 7.50
N THR A 6 46.17 -22.81 7.77
CA THR A 6 46.06 -21.34 7.77
C THR A 6 46.66 -20.73 9.04
N PHE A 7 46.47 -21.37 10.20
CA PHE A 7 47.05 -20.92 11.48
C PHE A 7 48.58 -21.08 11.57
N VAL A 8 49.14 -22.09 10.91
CA VAL A 8 50.61 -22.28 10.83
C VAL A 8 51.27 -21.25 9.90
N LYS A 9 50.56 -20.73 8.90
CA LYS A 9 51.04 -19.60 8.07
C LYS A 9 51.00 -18.28 8.83
N PHE A 10 49.96 -18.03 9.63
CA PHE A 10 49.82 -16.80 10.41
C PHE A 10 50.86 -16.68 11.54
N SER A 11 51.17 -17.79 12.22
CA SER A 11 52.21 -17.82 13.26
C SER A 11 53.64 -17.70 12.73
N ARG A 12 53.91 -18.13 11.48
CA ARG A 12 55.19 -17.89 10.79
C ARG A 12 55.41 -16.42 10.44
N VAL A 13 54.36 -15.69 10.08
CA VAL A 13 54.45 -14.24 9.81
C VAL A 13 54.70 -13.45 11.09
N LEU A 14 54.07 -13.84 12.21
CA LEU A 14 54.29 -13.22 13.52
C LEU A 14 55.70 -13.51 14.10
N ARG A 15 56.27 -14.70 13.87
CA ARG A 15 57.65 -15.02 14.29
C ARG A 15 58.72 -14.40 13.38
N ALA A 16 58.42 -14.14 12.11
CA ALA A 16 59.33 -13.43 11.21
C ALA A 16 59.47 -11.93 11.56
N GLN A 17 58.52 -11.35 12.31
CA GLN A 17 58.54 -9.94 12.70
C GLN A 17 59.15 -9.64 14.08
N THR A 18 59.51 -10.67 14.87
CA THR A 18 60.07 -10.51 16.22
C THR A 18 61.56 -10.92 16.33
N GLY A 19 62.21 -11.22 15.21
CA GLY A 19 63.66 -11.46 15.13
C GLY A 19 64.45 -10.15 15.01
N ALA A 20 65.28 -9.88 16.01
CA ALA A 20 66.05 -8.66 16.19
C ALA A 20 66.99 -8.27 15.03
N GLY A 21 67.10 -6.96 14.79
CA GLY A 21 68.41 -6.31 14.62
C GLY A 21 68.83 -5.93 13.20
N ARG A 22 68.66 -4.62 12.90
CA ARG A 22 69.53 -3.71 12.10
C ARG A 22 68.80 -2.96 10.96
N THR A 23 69.11 -1.67 10.90
CA THR A 23 68.72 -0.60 9.95
C THR A 23 67.28 -0.08 10.05
N SER A 24 67.12 0.98 10.86
CA SER A 24 65.88 1.67 11.20
C SER A 24 65.58 2.85 10.27
N ASN A 25 64.97 2.62 9.10
CA ASN A 25 64.28 3.71 8.35
C ASN A 25 63.07 3.24 7.50
N GLN A 26 62.53 2.03 7.69
CA GLN A 26 61.32 1.56 6.97
C GLN A 26 60.34 0.75 7.85
N SER A 27 59.95 1.25 9.03
CA SER A 27 59.01 0.53 9.92
C SER A 27 57.52 0.85 9.65
N TRP A 28 57.18 2.09 9.32
CA TRP A 28 55.78 2.54 9.19
C TRP A 28 55.16 2.26 7.82
N LEU A 29 55.96 2.16 6.75
CA LEU A 29 55.48 1.86 5.39
C LEU A 29 54.79 0.48 5.28
N LYS A 30 55.03 -0.43 6.22
CA LYS A 30 54.37 -1.75 6.30
C LYS A 30 52.98 -1.70 6.95
N LEU A 31 52.53 -0.54 7.44
CA LEU A 31 51.21 -0.35 8.03
C LEU A 31 50.07 -0.39 7.00
N GLY A 32 50.39 -0.27 5.71
CA GLY A 32 49.39 -0.28 4.64
C GLY A 32 48.51 -1.55 4.62
N ALA A 33 49.05 -2.69 5.05
CA ALA A 33 48.26 -3.94 5.14
C ALA A 33 47.12 -3.89 6.18
N PHE A 34 47.19 -2.97 7.14
CA PHE A 34 46.14 -2.75 8.15
C PHE A 34 45.17 -1.63 7.74
N ALA A 35 45.60 -0.71 6.87
CA ALA A 35 44.77 0.36 6.33
C ALA A 35 43.91 -0.11 5.14
N SER A 36 44.44 -1.01 4.29
CA SER A 36 43.76 -1.54 3.10
C SER A 36 42.63 -2.54 3.39
N THR A 37 42.37 -2.83 4.66
CA THR A 37 41.25 -3.70 5.10
C THR A 37 40.20 -2.94 5.90
N GLY A 38 40.35 -1.62 6.03
CA GLY A 38 39.43 -0.72 6.74
C GLY A 38 38.42 -0.04 5.80
N ASP A 39 37.90 1.11 6.23
CA ASP A 39 36.94 1.92 5.47
C ASP A 39 37.62 2.63 4.27
N ALA A 40 36.86 2.88 3.21
CA ALA A 40 37.36 3.48 1.96
C ALA A 40 38.04 4.86 2.18
N GLU A 41 37.59 5.62 3.18
CA GLU A 41 38.19 6.90 3.59
C GLU A 41 39.59 6.71 4.20
N GLN A 42 39.78 5.67 5.02
CA GLN A 42 41.08 5.35 5.63
C GLN A 42 42.10 4.89 4.57
N GLU A 43 41.63 4.14 3.57
CA GLU A 43 42.45 3.72 2.44
C GLU A 43 42.87 4.92 1.58
N ALA A 44 41.97 5.88 1.33
CA ALA A 44 42.27 7.11 0.61
C ALA A 44 43.33 7.96 1.34
N CYS A 45 43.15 8.22 2.64
CA CYS A 45 44.11 8.97 3.45
C CYS A 45 45.50 8.29 3.51
N TRP A 46 45.54 6.96 3.56
CA TRP A 46 46.80 6.21 3.53
C TRP A 46 47.53 6.36 2.19
N ASN A 47 46.79 6.32 1.07
CA ASN A 47 47.36 6.50 -0.26
C ASN A 47 47.89 7.93 -0.47
N ASP A 48 47.19 8.95 0.03
CA ASP A 48 47.64 10.34 -0.04
C ASP A 48 48.95 10.55 0.74
N LEU A 49 49.04 10.01 1.95
CA LEU A 49 50.25 10.09 2.77
C LEU A 49 51.45 9.39 2.11
N LYS A 50 51.21 8.23 1.48
CA LYS A 50 52.25 7.51 0.73
C LYS A 50 52.71 8.30 -0.50
N ASN A 51 51.78 8.91 -1.24
CA ASN A 51 52.11 9.72 -2.42
C ASN A 51 52.91 10.97 -2.04
N ALA A 52 52.55 11.62 -0.92
CA ALA A 52 53.27 12.78 -0.40
C ALA A 52 54.70 12.42 0.03
N GLU A 53 54.90 11.29 0.72
CA GLU A 53 56.24 10.84 1.10
C GLU A 53 57.11 10.50 -0.12
N LEU A 54 56.56 9.80 -1.12
CA LEU A 54 57.26 9.52 -2.36
C LEU A 54 57.66 10.81 -3.09
N ALA A 55 56.79 11.82 -3.11
CA ALA A 55 57.10 13.12 -3.68
C ALA A 55 58.27 13.81 -2.96
N VAL A 56 58.28 13.80 -1.62
CA VAL A 56 59.36 14.37 -0.80
C VAL A 56 60.68 13.59 -0.97
N ALA A 57 60.62 12.25 -0.96
CA ALA A 57 61.81 11.43 -1.14
C ALA A 57 62.46 11.68 -2.51
N ASN A 58 61.64 11.76 -3.58
CA ASN A 58 62.11 12.04 -4.93
C ASN A 58 62.71 13.45 -5.06
N THR A 59 62.13 14.47 -4.41
CA THR A 59 62.68 15.83 -4.46
C THR A 59 63.99 15.95 -3.70
N VAL A 60 64.11 15.31 -2.53
CA VAL A 60 65.36 15.26 -1.76
C VAL A 60 66.45 14.50 -2.52
N GLU A 61 66.14 13.34 -3.11
CA GLU A 61 67.11 12.57 -3.88
C GLU A 61 67.56 13.33 -5.15
N ALA A 62 66.64 14.04 -5.81
CA ALA A 62 66.97 14.90 -6.94
C ALA A 62 67.84 16.09 -6.53
N ALA A 63 67.57 16.71 -5.37
CA ALA A 63 68.34 17.84 -4.84
C ALA A 63 69.75 17.44 -4.34
N GLN A 64 69.96 16.19 -3.93
CA GLN A 64 71.28 15.67 -3.54
C GLN A 64 72.23 15.45 -4.73
N ARG A 65 71.73 15.47 -5.97
CA ARG A 65 72.58 15.36 -7.16
C ARG A 65 73.38 16.67 -7.32
N SER A 66 74.71 16.56 -7.29
CA SER A 66 75.67 17.65 -7.18
C SER A 66 75.34 18.87 -8.06
N HIS A 67 75.20 20.04 -7.43
CA HIS A 67 75.17 21.32 -8.13
C HIS A 67 76.60 21.66 -8.59
N GLU A 68 76.85 21.71 -9.90
CA GLU A 68 78.05 22.34 -10.43
C GLU A 68 77.92 23.84 -10.19
N GLY A 69 78.67 24.39 -9.23
CA GLY A 69 78.72 25.83 -9.02
C GLY A 69 79.11 26.56 -10.31
N VAL A 70 78.59 27.77 -10.51
CA VAL A 70 78.91 28.54 -11.72
C VAL A 70 80.40 28.90 -11.71
N ASP A 71 81.15 28.46 -12.73
CA ASP A 71 82.56 28.83 -12.90
C ASP A 71 82.68 30.26 -13.46
N TRP A 72 82.64 31.23 -12.56
CA TRP A 72 82.78 32.66 -12.88
C TRP A 72 84.11 33.01 -13.55
N ALA A 73 85.19 32.27 -13.28
CA ALA A 73 86.51 32.55 -13.83
C ALA A 73 86.58 32.26 -15.34
N LYS A 74 85.80 31.28 -15.81
CA LYS A 74 85.62 31.03 -17.25
C LYS A 74 84.89 32.19 -17.93
N TRP A 75 83.81 32.69 -17.33
CA TRP A 75 82.98 33.75 -17.92
C TRP A 75 83.67 35.12 -17.89
N GLU A 76 84.46 35.43 -16.87
CA GLU A 76 85.25 36.66 -16.78
C GLU A 76 86.31 36.79 -17.91
N LYS A 77 86.75 35.67 -18.48
CA LYS A 77 87.70 35.65 -19.61
C LYS A 77 87.03 35.83 -20.96
N LEU A 78 85.77 35.43 -21.10
CA LEU A 78 85.07 35.39 -22.38
C LEU A 78 84.24 36.65 -22.66
N ILE A 79 83.82 37.35 -21.61
CA ILE A 79 82.92 38.50 -21.73
C ILE A 79 83.70 39.81 -21.64
N SER A 80 83.51 40.69 -22.62
CA SER A 80 84.15 42.01 -22.69
C SER A 80 83.53 43.04 -21.72
N HIS A 81 82.23 42.96 -21.45
CA HIS A 81 81.51 43.84 -20.53
C HIS A 81 81.60 43.35 -19.08
N LYS A 82 82.70 43.70 -18.41
CA LYS A 82 83.02 43.17 -17.07
C LYS A 82 82.13 43.69 -15.94
N GLU A 83 81.60 44.92 -16.06
CA GLU A 83 80.81 45.56 -14.99
C GLU A 83 79.48 44.84 -14.73
N ILE A 84 78.76 44.44 -15.79
CA ILE A 84 77.48 43.72 -15.68
C ILE A 84 77.71 42.31 -15.14
N LEU A 85 78.76 41.63 -15.60
CA LEU A 85 79.12 40.29 -15.12
C LEU A 85 79.47 40.32 -13.62
N GLN A 86 80.19 41.34 -13.18
CA GLN A 86 80.54 41.52 -11.78
C GLN A 86 79.30 41.77 -10.91
N HIS A 87 78.33 42.55 -11.40
CA HIS A 87 77.05 42.74 -10.70
C HIS A 87 76.22 41.44 -10.64
N MET A 88 76.15 40.66 -11.74
CA MET A 88 75.48 39.34 -11.72
C MET A 88 76.13 38.36 -10.74
N LYS A 89 77.46 38.32 -10.69
CA LYS A 89 78.21 37.50 -9.73
C LYS A 89 77.90 37.92 -8.29
N GLN A 90 77.92 39.22 -7.99
CA GLN A 90 77.56 39.73 -6.66
C GLN A 90 76.12 39.39 -6.26
N THR A 91 75.16 39.49 -7.17
CA THR A 91 73.76 39.13 -6.91
C THR A 91 73.60 37.62 -6.72
N TYR A 92 74.29 36.79 -7.50
CA TYR A 92 74.30 35.34 -7.33
C TYR A 92 74.90 34.95 -5.98
N ASP A 93 76.08 35.46 -5.64
CA ASP A 93 76.76 35.16 -4.38
C ASP A 93 75.95 35.67 -3.17
N ALA A 94 75.29 36.83 -3.28
CA ALA A 94 74.40 37.34 -2.24
C ALA A 94 73.15 36.48 -2.05
N ASN A 95 72.54 35.98 -3.13
CA ASN A 95 71.38 35.08 -3.05
C ASN A 95 71.77 33.70 -2.52
N ILE A 96 72.90 33.14 -2.94
CA ILE A 96 73.45 31.89 -2.39
C ILE A 96 73.70 32.06 -0.89
N ALA A 97 74.38 33.15 -0.48
CA ALA A 97 74.63 33.42 0.93
C ALA A 97 73.34 33.63 1.74
N MET A 98 72.28 34.19 1.15
CA MET A 98 70.97 34.29 1.79
C MET A 98 70.31 32.91 1.94
N ILE A 99 70.38 32.07 0.91
CA ILE A 99 69.84 30.70 0.93
C ILE A 99 70.58 29.86 1.96
N GLU A 100 71.91 29.90 1.98
CA GLU A 100 72.74 29.20 2.96
C GLU A 100 72.46 29.68 4.38
N ARG A 101 72.24 30.99 4.57
CA ARG A 101 71.84 31.54 5.87
C ARG A 101 70.46 31.03 6.30
N SER A 102 69.48 31.03 5.40
CA SER A 102 68.13 30.50 5.68
C SER A 102 68.08 28.98 5.85
N ALA A 103 68.98 28.23 5.20
CA ALA A 103 69.12 26.80 5.38
C ALA A 103 69.83 26.44 6.70
N ALA A 104 70.69 27.34 7.20
CA ALA A 104 71.34 27.21 8.50
C ALA A 104 70.46 27.66 9.68
N GLU A 105 69.43 28.48 9.43
CA GLU A 105 68.39 28.78 10.40
C GLU A 105 67.47 27.55 10.52
N GLU A 106 67.45 26.91 11.71
CA GLU A 106 66.42 25.90 12.01
C GLU A 106 65.06 26.59 12.00
N GLY A 107 64.18 26.18 11.08
CA GLY A 107 62.83 26.74 10.97
C GLY A 107 62.04 26.61 12.29
N ASP A 108 61.17 27.57 12.56
CA ASP A 108 60.31 27.55 13.74
C ASP A 108 59.26 26.41 13.66
N LEU A 109 59.50 25.35 14.42
CA LEU A 109 58.67 24.14 14.46
C LEU A 109 57.55 24.21 15.52
N SER A 110 57.39 25.34 16.23
CA SER A 110 56.40 25.48 17.32
C SER A 110 54.96 25.24 16.88
N HIS A 111 54.62 25.52 15.63
CA HIS A 111 53.29 25.29 15.06
C HIS A 111 52.91 23.80 14.93
N LEU A 112 53.86 22.87 15.07
CA LEU A 112 53.64 21.42 14.92
C LEU A 112 53.26 20.72 16.25
N GLU A 113 53.27 21.40 17.39
CA GLU A 113 52.96 20.79 18.69
C GLU A 113 51.56 20.16 18.74
N GLY A 114 50.55 20.80 18.14
CA GLY A 114 49.18 20.26 18.06
C GLY A 114 49.05 19.00 17.19
N ASP A 115 49.88 18.86 16.15
CA ASP A 115 49.87 17.69 15.27
C ASP A 115 50.52 16.46 15.94
N TRP A 116 51.48 16.68 16.85
CA TRP A 116 52.08 15.62 17.65
C TRP A 116 51.11 15.05 18.71
N GLU A 117 50.17 15.85 19.22
CA GLU A 117 49.13 15.37 20.13
C GLU A 117 48.13 14.42 19.42
N LEU A 118 47.79 14.71 18.16
CA LEU A 118 46.96 13.84 17.33
C LEU A 118 47.64 12.49 17.05
N TYR A 119 48.95 12.52 16.77
CA TYR A 119 49.74 11.29 16.61
C TYR A 119 49.78 10.45 17.90
N GLU A 120 49.98 11.09 19.06
CA GLU A 120 50.00 10.39 20.35
C GLU A 120 48.64 9.76 20.68
N THR A 121 47.54 10.45 20.35
CA THR A 121 46.17 9.92 20.49
C THR A 121 45.95 8.69 19.60
N ALA A 122 46.34 8.73 18.33
CA ALA A 122 46.27 7.58 17.44
C ALA A 122 47.09 6.39 17.95
N ARG A 123 48.26 6.66 18.54
CA ARG A 123 49.12 5.64 19.17
C ARG A 123 48.45 4.99 20.39
N GLN A 124 47.76 5.78 21.21
CA GLN A 124 47.01 5.26 22.36
C GLN A 124 45.84 4.36 21.92
N ASN A 125 45.08 4.79 20.89
CA ASN A 125 43.99 4.00 20.32
C ASN A 125 44.50 2.67 19.74
N CYS A 126 45.61 2.68 19.01
CA CYS A 126 46.24 1.45 18.51
C CYS A 126 46.64 0.51 19.65
N ARG A 127 47.21 1.03 20.74
CA ARG A 127 47.55 0.22 21.94
C ARG A 127 46.32 -0.36 22.61
N GLN A 128 45.22 0.38 22.71
CA GLN A 128 43.97 -0.11 23.28
C GLN A 128 43.35 -1.20 22.41
N ALA A 129 43.28 -1.01 21.09
CA ALA A 129 42.80 -2.00 20.15
C ALA A 129 43.62 -3.29 20.22
N MET A 130 44.96 -3.20 20.27
CA MET A 130 45.82 -4.36 20.45
C MET A 130 45.56 -5.10 21.76
N ARG A 131 45.29 -4.40 22.87
CA ARG A 131 44.93 -5.05 24.14
C ARG A 131 43.62 -5.84 24.02
N THR A 132 42.61 -5.27 23.39
CA THR A 132 41.32 -5.94 23.17
C THR A 132 41.47 -7.16 22.26
N VAL A 133 42.18 -7.03 21.14
CA VAL A 133 42.44 -8.15 20.23
C VAL A 133 43.23 -9.26 20.92
N ASN A 134 44.29 -8.92 21.66
CA ASN A 134 45.07 -9.90 22.42
C ASN A 134 44.21 -10.61 23.48
N LYS A 135 43.25 -9.91 24.09
CA LYS A 135 42.30 -10.54 25.02
C LYS A 135 41.38 -11.53 24.29
N ILE A 136 40.81 -11.17 23.14
CA ILE A 136 39.95 -12.08 22.34
C ILE A 136 40.74 -13.31 21.90
N VAL A 137 41.97 -13.13 21.41
CA VAL A 137 42.84 -14.23 21.01
C VAL A 137 43.20 -15.11 22.20
N ALA A 138 43.51 -14.50 23.35
CA ALA A 138 43.78 -15.24 24.58
C ALA A 138 42.54 -16.04 25.04
N ASP A 139 41.35 -15.45 25.05
CA ASP A 139 40.12 -16.12 25.47
C ASP A 139 39.69 -17.22 24.49
N GLY A 140 39.85 -17.01 23.18
CA GLY A 140 39.69 -18.05 22.17
C GLY A 140 40.70 -19.20 22.35
N SER A 141 41.96 -18.90 22.69
CA SER A 141 42.97 -19.93 22.95
C SER A 141 42.66 -20.73 24.23
N LYS A 142 42.14 -20.07 25.27
CA LYS A 142 41.64 -20.74 26.49
C LYS A 142 40.46 -21.64 26.16
N ALA A 143 39.50 -21.19 25.36
CA ALA A 143 38.34 -21.99 24.96
C ALA A 143 38.75 -23.25 24.18
N LEU A 144 39.72 -23.13 23.25
CA LEU A 144 40.27 -24.29 22.55
C LEU A 144 41.00 -25.25 23.49
N TRP A 145 41.77 -24.71 24.43
CA TRP A 145 42.44 -25.52 25.44
C TRP A 145 41.44 -26.26 26.32
N VAL A 146 40.38 -25.61 26.80
CA VAL A 146 39.28 -26.25 27.55
C VAL A 146 38.63 -27.34 26.71
N SER A 147 38.26 -27.05 25.46
CA SER A 147 37.62 -28.03 24.57
C SER A 147 38.46 -29.27 24.31
N GLN A 148 39.80 -29.14 24.20
CA GLN A 148 40.70 -30.29 24.01
C GLN A 148 40.93 -31.11 25.27
N ASN A 149 40.86 -30.47 26.44
CA ASN A 149 41.08 -31.14 27.72
C ASN A 149 39.78 -31.65 28.36
N ASN A 150 38.61 -31.28 27.82
CA ASN A 150 37.34 -31.85 28.25
C ASN A 150 37.31 -33.36 27.95
N PRO A 151 36.83 -34.19 28.90
CA PRO A 151 36.53 -35.58 28.60
C PRO A 151 35.47 -35.68 27.48
N PRO A 152 35.40 -36.80 26.74
CA PRO A 152 34.32 -37.02 25.79
C PRO A 152 32.96 -36.90 26.49
N VAL A 153 32.08 -36.03 26.00
CA VAL A 153 30.82 -35.65 26.69
C VAL A 153 29.94 -36.86 27.06
N TRP A 154 29.93 -37.91 26.23
CA TRP A 154 29.17 -39.14 26.49
C TRP A 154 29.73 -40.02 27.61
N LYS A 155 30.93 -39.73 28.12
CA LYS A 155 31.55 -40.40 29.29
C LYS A 155 31.38 -39.61 30.59
N VAL A 156 30.95 -38.35 30.50
CA VAL A 156 30.70 -37.50 31.67
C VAL A 156 29.35 -37.89 32.25
N ASP A 157 29.23 -37.88 33.58
CA ASP A 157 27.95 -38.09 34.22
C ASP A 157 26.99 -36.94 33.90
N THR A 158 25.74 -37.26 33.56
CA THR A 158 24.75 -36.26 33.11
C THR A 158 24.43 -35.26 34.22
N ASN A 159 24.42 -35.69 35.48
CA ASN A 159 24.16 -34.79 36.61
C ASN A 159 25.37 -33.90 36.89
N GLU A 160 26.60 -34.43 36.79
CA GLU A 160 27.81 -33.60 36.88
C GLU A 160 27.88 -32.53 35.77
N TRP A 161 27.51 -32.89 34.54
CA TRP A 161 27.42 -31.93 33.44
C TRP A 161 26.35 -30.86 33.71
N LEU A 162 25.16 -31.27 34.14
CA LEU A 162 24.07 -30.34 34.43
C LEU A 162 24.43 -29.43 35.60
N GLU A 163 25.07 -29.93 36.66
CA GLU A 163 25.57 -29.13 37.79
C GLU A 163 26.56 -28.04 37.34
N SER A 164 27.40 -28.36 36.33
CA SER A 164 28.36 -27.41 35.78
C SER A 164 27.74 -26.32 34.90
N ASP A 165 26.57 -26.57 34.29
CA ASP A 165 25.92 -25.66 33.35
C ASP A 165 24.64 -25.04 33.92
N GLN A 166 24.76 -23.79 34.38
CA GLN A 166 23.65 -23.03 34.98
C GLN A 166 22.57 -22.61 33.96
N TYR A 167 22.91 -22.56 32.66
CA TYR A 167 21.96 -22.17 31.63
C TYR A 167 20.98 -23.31 31.33
N TRP A 168 21.50 -24.51 31.09
CA TRP A 168 20.68 -25.68 30.81
C TRP A 168 19.93 -26.19 32.04
N GLN A 169 20.40 -25.92 33.27
CA GLN A 169 19.59 -26.11 34.49
C GLN A 169 18.26 -25.37 34.43
N ALA A 170 18.29 -24.07 34.12
CA ALA A 170 17.06 -23.27 34.02
C ALA A 170 16.15 -23.77 32.88
N PHE A 171 16.73 -24.23 31.77
CA PHE A 171 15.97 -24.81 30.66
C PHE A 171 15.27 -26.11 31.06
N VAL A 172 15.96 -27.02 31.76
CA VAL A 172 15.38 -28.26 32.26
C VAL A 172 14.32 -27.98 33.32
N GLU A 173 14.57 -27.05 34.25
CA GLU A 173 13.60 -26.65 35.27
C GLU A 173 12.31 -26.13 34.61
N LYS A 174 12.43 -25.24 33.62
CA LYS A 174 11.32 -24.67 32.86
C LYS A 174 10.38 -25.73 32.28
N HIS A 175 10.93 -26.78 31.67
CA HIS A 175 10.14 -27.73 30.89
C HIS A 175 9.84 -29.04 31.60
N ALA A 176 10.64 -29.44 32.59
CA ALA A 176 10.48 -30.70 33.31
C ALA A 176 10.03 -30.52 34.77
N MET A 177 10.24 -29.35 35.39
CA MET A 177 9.77 -29.08 36.76
C MET A 177 8.45 -28.29 36.76
N TYR A 178 8.35 -27.21 35.97
CA TYR A 178 7.12 -26.42 35.90
C TYR A 178 6.03 -27.01 35.00
N SER A 179 6.40 -27.96 34.14
CA SER A 179 5.49 -28.71 33.27
C SER A 179 5.78 -30.20 33.39
N GLN A 180 4.74 -31.03 33.43
CA GLN A 180 4.85 -32.50 33.39
C GLN A 180 4.60 -33.09 31.99
N SER A 181 4.37 -32.23 31.00
CA SER A 181 4.03 -32.64 29.64
C SER A 181 5.06 -32.10 28.66
N GLY A 182 6.11 -32.87 28.41
CA GLY A 182 7.12 -32.58 27.40
C GLY A 182 8.38 -33.43 27.55
N ASP A 183 8.48 -34.50 26.75
CA ASP A 183 9.68 -35.38 26.70
C ASP A 183 10.61 -35.03 25.53
N ALA A 184 10.34 -33.93 24.82
CA ALA A 184 11.14 -33.52 23.68
C ALA A 184 12.51 -32.98 24.17
N PRO A 185 13.61 -33.30 23.47
CA PRO A 185 14.95 -32.80 23.84
C PRO A 185 15.07 -31.28 23.66
N ASP A 186 14.30 -30.70 22.74
CA ASP A 186 14.11 -29.26 22.61
C ASP A 186 12.61 -28.95 22.49
N PRO A 187 11.92 -28.72 23.62
CA PRO A 187 10.50 -28.39 23.64
C PRO A 187 10.16 -27.04 22.98
N GLU A 188 11.16 -26.16 22.79
CA GLU A 188 11.00 -24.83 22.20
C GLU A 188 11.30 -24.81 20.69
N ALA A 189 11.66 -25.95 20.12
CA ALA A 189 11.85 -26.08 18.68
C ALA A 189 10.54 -25.72 17.93
N PRO A 190 10.60 -24.97 16.81
CA PRO A 190 9.42 -24.57 16.05
C PRO A 190 8.52 -25.74 15.66
N ALA A 191 9.12 -26.89 15.31
CA ALA A 191 8.39 -28.11 14.96
C ALA A 191 7.53 -28.64 16.12
N VAL A 192 8.03 -28.58 17.37
CA VAL A 192 7.30 -29.03 18.56
C VAL A 192 6.17 -28.04 18.89
N ILE A 193 6.45 -26.74 18.79
CA ILE A 193 5.45 -25.68 19.01
C ILE A 193 4.29 -25.82 18.03
N ASP A 194 4.56 -26.01 16.74
CA ASP A 194 3.51 -26.10 15.73
C ASP A 194 2.75 -27.43 15.82
N ALA A 195 3.41 -28.53 16.19
CA ALA A 195 2.75 -29.79 16.50
C ALA A 195 1.78 -29.64 17.70
N ASN A 196 2.21 -28.92 18.75
CA ASN A 196 1.37 -28.64 19.91
C ASN A 196 0.17 -27.74 19.54
N LYS A 197 0.36 -26.70 18.73
CA LYS A 197 -0.74 -25.85 18.21
C LYS A 197 -1.73 -26.67 17.39
N ALA A 198 -1.24 -27.52 16.49
CA ALA A 198 -2.09 -28.38 15.67
C ALA A 198 -2.88 -29.38 16.54
N SER A 199 -2.22 -29.98 17.54
CA SER A 199 -2.89 -30.87 18.51
C SER A 199 -3.96 -30.13 19.31
N TRP A 200 -3.68 -28.89 19.75
CA TRP A 200 -4.63 -28.06 20.46
C TRP A 200 -5.85 -27.75 19.59
N ASN A 201 -5.64 -27.27 18.36
CA ASN A 201 -6.73 -27.00 17.40
C ASN A 201 -7.58 -28.24 17.15
N SER A 202 -6.96 -29.41 16.92
CA SER A 202 -7.68 -30.67 16.69
C SER A 202 -8.50 -31.10 17.90
N LYS A 203 -7.98 -30.96 19.12
CA LYS A 203 -8.72 -31.28 20.34
C LYS A 203 -9.88 -30.31 20.58
N MET A 204 -9.66 -29.02 20.36
CA MET A 204 -10.70 -28.00 20.50
C MET A 204 -11.81 -28.18 19.45
N ALA A 205 -11.44 -28.44 18.19
CA ALA A 205 -12.37 -28.75 17.12
C ALA A 205 -13.19 -30.01 17.45
N LYS A 206 -12.52 -31.12 17.78
CA LYS A 206 -13.21 -32.38 18.15
C LYS A 206 -14.19 -32.22 19.31
N PHE A 207 -13.86 -31.36 20.28
CA PHE A 207 -14.72 -31.14 21.44
C PHE A 207 -15.93 -30.27 21.10
N ASN A 208 -15.73 -29.16 20.39
CA ASN A 208 -16.74 -28.12 20.18
C ASN A 208 -17.55 -28.27 18.89
N GLU A 209 -16.96 -28.80 17.81
CA GLU A 209 -17.60 -28.83 16.50
C GLU A 209 -18.81 -29.76 16.46
N ARG A 210 -19.83 -29.32 15.73
CA ARG A 210 -21.00 -30.12 15.38
C ARG A 210 -20.60 -31.17 14.33
N THR A 211 -20.33 -32.38 14.80
CA THR A 211 -19.98 -33.54 13.97
C THR A 211 -20.92 -34.72 14.25
N ASP A 212 -20.80 -35.81 13.48
CA ASP A 212 -21.56 -37.06 13.71
C ASP A 212 -21.23 -37.73 15.06
N THR A 213 -20.10 -37.35 15.68
CA THR A 213 -19.68 -37.81 17.01
C THR A 213 -19.51 -36.62 17.95
N PRO A 214 -20.60 -35.93 18.33
CA PRO A 214 -20.52 -34.71 19.11
C PRO A 214 -20.07 -35.03 20.54
N MET A 215 -19.17 -34.20 21.08
CA MET A 215 -18.79 -34.25 22.50
C MET A 215 -19.56 -33.21 23.31
N LEU A 216 -19.43 -31.93 22.95
CA LEU A 216 -20.11 -30.83 23.63
C LEU A 216 -21.48 -30.49 23.04
N TYR A 217 -21.67 -30.76 21.74
CA TYR A 217 -22.90 -30.45 21.03
C TYR A 217 -24.01 -31.48 21.39
N ASP A 218 -24.51 -31.40 22.62
CA ASP A 218 -25.58 -32.23 23.16
C ASP A 218 -26.65 -31.35 23.83
N TYR A 219 -27.91 -31.77 23.80
CA TYR A 219 -29.07 -31.03 24.35
C TYR A 219 -29.29 -29.60 23.81
N MET A 220 -29.00 -29.37 22.53
CA MET A 220 -29.08 -28.04 21.91
C MET A 220 -30.52 -27.66 21.50
N HIS A 221 -31.28 -27.04 22.42
CA HIS A 221 -32.60 -26.46 22.14
C HIS A 221 -32.54 -24.99 21.67
N HIS A 222 -31.58 -24.23 22.18
CA HIS A 222 -31.31 -22.86 21.78
C HIS A 222 -29.86 -22.78 21.31
N LEU A 223 -29.68 -22.48 20.02
CA LEU A 223 -28.36 -22.46 19.41
C LEU A 223 -27.63 -21.15 19.75
N PRO A 224 -26.30 -21.20 20.00
CA PRO A 224 -25.49 -19.99 20.03
C PRO A 224 -25.40 -19.37 18.63
N ALA A 225 -25.01 -18.09 18.56
CA ALA A 225 -25.00 -17.30 17.33
C ALA A 225 -24.29 -18.00 16.15
N TRP A 226 -23.08 -18.53 16.38
CA TRP A 226 -22.29 -19.16 15.32
C TRP A 226 -23.01 -20.38 14.72
N GLU A 227 -23.46 -21.32 15.55
CA GLU A 227 -24.20 -22.52 15.09
C GLU A 227 -25.55 -22.15 14.49
N TYR A 228 -26.24 -21.15 15.07
CA TYR A 228 -27.52 -20.67 14.54
C TYR A 228 -27.36 -20.16 13.11
N TYR A 229 -26.35 -19.33 12.83
CA TYR A 229 -26.12 -18.76 11.50
C TYR A 229 -25.48 -19.75 10.53
N ASP A 230 -24.64 -20.67 11.00
CA ASP A 230 -24.07 -21.73 10.16
C ASP A 230 -25.17 -22.65 9.61
N ILE A 231 -26.13 -23.05 10.44
CA ILE A 231 -27.26 -23.89 10.03
C ILE A 231 -28.28 -23.06 9.23
N ASN A 232 -28.58 -21.83 9.66
CA ASN A 232 -29.67 -21.01 9.12
C ASN A 232 -29.14 -19.84 8.27
N ARG A 233 -28.58 -20.15 7.10
CA ARG A 233 -27.95 -19.18 6.19
C ARG A 233 -28.87 -18.05 5.74
N LYS A 234 -30.17 -18.34 5.57
CA LYS A 234 -31.19 -17.33 5.24
C LYS A 234 -31.29 -16.25 6.33
N GLN A 235 -31.35 -16.67 7.59
CA GLN A 235 -31.46 -15.77 8.73
C GLN A 235 -30.18 -14.94 8.91
N PHE A 236 -29.01 -15.54 8.66
CA PHE A 236 -27.75 -14.78 8.61
C PHE A 236 -27.82 -13.65 7.57
N TYR A 237 -28.24 -13.96 6.35
CA TYR A 237 -28.38 -12.98 5.28
C TYR A 237 -29.37 -11.85 5.65
N GLU A 238 -30.54 -12.19 6.18
CA GLU A 238 -31.56 -11.22 6.59
C GLU A 238 -31.07 -10.34 7.75
N HIS A 239 -30.47 -10.93 8.78
CA HIS A 239 -29.96 -10.20 9.95
C HIS A 239 -28.77 -9.30 9.58
N MET A 240 -27.86 -9.77 8.73
CA MET A 240 -26.74 -8.98 8.23
C MET A 240 -27.22 -7.82 7.37
N THR A 241 -28.13 -8.08 6.41
CA THR A 241 -28.69 -7.02 5.56
C THR A 241 -29.44 -5.98 6.39
N TYR A 242 -30.22 -6.42 7.37
CA TYR A 242 -30.89 -5.54 8.31
C TYR A 242 -29.89 -4.69 9.10
N PHE A 243 -28.84 -5.30 9.64
CA PHE A 243 -27.79 -4.59 10.38
C PHE A 243 -27.13 -3.51 9.51
N LEU A 244 -26.60 -3.88 8.34
CA LEU A 244 -25.94 -2.94 7.42
C LEU A 244 -26.85 -1.79 7.00
N LEU A 245 -28.13 -2.06 6.73
CA LEU A 245 -29.10 -1.04 6.36
C LEU A 245 -29.56 -0.20 7.55
N ARG A 246 -29.70 -0.77 8.74
CA ARG A 246 -30.21 -0.07 9.93
C ARG A 246 -29.17 0.81 10.61
N THR A 247 -27.89 0.39 10.61
CA THR A 247 -26.79 1.11 11.27
C THR A 247 -25.90 1.86 10.29
N GLY A 248 -25.68 1.32 9.09
CA GLY A 248 -24.72 1.85 8.13
C GLY A 248 -23.26 1.61 8.53
N ASP A 249 -23.03 0.56 9.33
CA ASP A 249 -21.73 0.12 9.81
C ASP A 249 -21.18 -1.05 8.96
N ASP A 250 -19.97 -1.49 9.26
CA ASP A 250 -19.27 -2.58 8.60
C ASP A 250 -19.63 -3.96 9.19
N PHE A 251 -19.58 -5.02 8.37
CA PHE A 251 -19.88 -6.40 8.77
C PHE A 251 -19.00 -6.89 9.92
N ARG A 252 -17.82 -6.30 10.14
CA ARG A 252 -16.91 -6.57 11.26
C ARG A 252 -17.51 -6.26 12.63
N HIS A 253 -18.50 -5.36 12.68
CA HIS A 253 -19.22 -4.99 13.90
C HIS A 253 -20.58 -5.69 14.00
N PHE A 254 -20.80 -6.76 13.23
CA PHE A 254 -22.03 -7.54 13.30
C PHE A 254 -22.23 -8.08 14.73
N PRO A 255 -23.39 -7.80 15.37
CA PRO A 255 -23.60 -8.23 16.74
C PRO A 255 -23.82 -9.75 16.80
N ASP A 256 -23.20 -10.40 17.79
CA ASP A 256 -23.38 -11.84 18.02
C ASP A 256 -24.87 -12.18 18.18
N MET A 257 -25.60 -11.40 18.99
CA MET A 257 -27.03 -11.53 19.20
C MET A 257 -27.75 -10.24 18.80
N PRO A 258 -28.55 -10.25 17.73
CA PRO A 258 -29.37 -9.10 17.34
C PRO A 258 -30.38 -8.72 18.44
N PRO A 259 -30.63 -7.42 18.66
CA PRO A 259 -31.70 -6.97 19.53
C PRO A 259 -33.07 -7.52 19.11
N TRP A 260 -33.91 -7.87 20.08
CA TRP A 260 -35.25 -8.42 19.81
C TRP A 260 -36.12 -7.46 18.98
N GLN A 261 -35.93 -6.15 19.13
CA GLN A 261 -36.65 -5.13 18.34
C GLN A 261 -36.35 -5.26 16.84
N TRP A 262 -35.12 -5.66 16.49
CA TRP A 262 -34.74 -5.88 15.10
C TRP A 262 -35.40 -7.14 14.58
N ILE A 263 -35.41 -8.20 15.39
CA ILE A 263 -36.04 -9.48 15.03
C ILE A 263 -37.54 -9.28 14.79
N THR A 264 -38.25 -8.58 15.69
CA THR A 264 -39.68 -8.30 15.50
C THR A 264 -39.94 -7.49 14.23
N HIS A 265 -39.09 -6.50 13.95
CA HIS A 265 -39.24 -5.69 12.74
C HIS A 265 -38.92 -6.49 11.47
N ILE A 266 -37.93 -7.40 11.50
CA ILE A 266 -37.66 -8.33 10.40
C ILE A 266 -38.89 -9.20 10.11
N GLU A 267 -39.57 -9.72 11.14
CA GLU A 267 -40.79 -10.51 10.96
C GLU A 267 -41.92 -9.67 10.34
N ASP A 268 -42.09 -8.42 10.76
CA ASP A 268 -43.10 -7.51 10.17
C ASP A 268 -42.81 -7.24 8.69
N LEU A 269 -41.56 -6.96 8.32
CA LEU A 269 -41.15 -6.77 6.93
C LEU A 269 -41.30 -8.06 6.12
N ARG A 270 -40.99 -9.22 6.71
CA ARG A 270 -41.19 -10.53 6.09
C ARG A 270 -42.68 -10.77 5.82
N PHE A 271 -43.56 -10.45 6.77
CA PHE A 271 -45.00 -10.55 6.61
C PHE A 271 -45.52 -9.66 5.48
N LYS A 272 -45.12 -8.38 5.44
CA LYS A 272 -45.48 -7.44 4.37
C LYS A 272 -45.06 -7.98 2.99
N GLN A 273 -43.82 -8.44 2.86
CA GLN A 273 -43.28 -8.98 1.61
C GLN A 273 -44.04 -10.25 1.20
N PHE A 274 -44.24 -11.17 2.13
CA PHE A 274 -44.96 -12.42 1.90
C PHE A 274 -46.41 -12.18 1.45
N ALA A 275 -47.12 -11.26 2.07
CA ALA A 275 -48.50 -10.95 1.72
C ALA A 275 -48.65 -10.46 0.26
N VAL A 276 -47.73 -9.61 -0.20
CA VAL A 276 -47.70 -9.12 -1.60
C VAL A 276 -47.37 -10.25 -2.57
N MET A 277 -46.32 -11.03 -2.27
CA MET A 277 -45.87 -12.15 -3.10
C MET A 277 -46.95 -13.22 -3.24
N GLN A 278 -47.50 -13.67 -2.11
CA GLN A 278 -48.46 -14.77 -2.07
C GLN A 278 -49.75 -14.41 -2.81
N ARG A 279 -50.31 -13.21 -2.59
CA ARG A 279 -51.52 -12.75 -3.29
C ARG A 279 -51.33 -12.69 -4.81
N ARG A 280 -50.14 -12.30 -5.26
CA ARG A 280 -49.80 -12.19 -6.67
C ARG A 280 -49.57 -13.56 -7.31
N LYS A 281 -48.87 -14.44 -6.61
CA LYS A 281 -48.67 -15.85 -6.98
C LYS A 281 -50.00 -16.56 -7.11
N GLU A 282 -50.86 -16.49 -6.08
CA GLU A 282 -52.19 -17.09 -6.07
C GLU A 282 -53.01 -16.66 -7.27
N ARG A 283 -53.10 -15.33 -7.53
CA ARG A 283 -53.86 -14.83 -8.67
C ARG A 283 -53.34 -15.38 -10.01
N ARG A 284 -52.02 -15.36 -10.25
CA ARG A 284 -51.43 -15.88 -11.50
C ARG A 284 -51.62 -17.38 -11.65
N GLN A 285 -51.43 -18.12 -10.55
CA GLN A 285 -51.56 -19.56 -10.53
C GLN A 285 -53.01 -19.98 -10.85
N MET A 286 -53.98 -19.29 -10.26
CA MET A 286 -55.40 -19.51 -10.52
C MET A 286 -55.81 -19.10 -11.94
N GLU A 287 -55.31 -17.98 -12.45
CA GLU A 287 -55.55 -17.52 -13.84
C GLU A 287 -54.99 -18.51 -14.87
N ARG A 288 -53.81 -19.09 -14.61
CA ARG A 288 -53.15 -20.03 -15.52
C ARG A 288 -53.56 -21.49 -15.30
N VAL A 289 -54.27 -21.78 -14.20
CA VAL A 289 -54.55 -23.15 -13.74
C VAL A 289 -53.26 -23.98 -13.66
N ALA A 290 -52.18 -23.34 -13.21
CA ALA A 290 -50.86 -23.96 -13.15
C ALA A 290 -50.69 -24.78 -11.86
N ARG A 291 -50.12 -25.98 -11.98
CA ARG A 291 -49.77 -26.82 -10.81
C ARG A 291 -48.80 -26.10 -9.86
N PHE A 292 -47.87 -25.35 -10.44
CA PHE A 292 -46.90 -24.54 -9.74
C PHE A 292 -46.69 -23.23 -10.51
N GLU A 293 -46.64 -22.11 -9.79
CA GLU A 293 -46.23 -20.83 -10.33
C GLU A 293 -45.07 -20.33 -9.46
N PRO A 294 -43.92 -19.98 -10.04
CA PRO A 294 -42.80 -19.45 -9.28
C PRO A 294 -43.13 -18.07 -8.71
N ASP A 295 -42.49 -17.74 -7.60
CA ASP A 295 -42.55 -16.37 -7.06
C ASP A 295 -41.81 -15.41 -8.00
N ASP A 296 -42.06 -14.11 -7.87
CA ASP A 296 -41.43 -13.10 -8.74
C ASP A 296 -39.88 -13.08 -8.65
N PHE A 297 -39.31 -13.69 -7.62
CA PHE A 297 -37.86 -13.86 -7.41
C PHE A 297 -37.33 -15.22 -7.88
N GLY A 298 -38.12 -15.97 -8.67
CA GLY A 298 -37.58 -17.04 -9.50
C GLY A 298 -37.27 -18.35 -8.80
N THR A 299 -37.84 -18.65 -7.63
CA THR A 299 -37.78 -20.02 -7.10
C THR A 299 -38.61 -20.93 -7.99
N GLY A 300 -37.97 -21.55 -8.99
CA GLY A 300 -38.56 -22.64 -9.78
C GLY A 300 -38.85 -23.86 -8.92
N GLU A 301 -39.55 -24.86 -9.47
CA GLU A 301 -39.88 -26.10 -8.75
C GLU A 301 -38.62 -26.90 -8.36
N GLU A 302 -37.52 -26.73 -9.11
CA GLU A 302 -36.25 -27.46 -8.93
C GLU A 302 -35.07 -26.59 -8.45
N GLN A 303 -35.24 -25.27 -8.31
CA GLN A 303 -34.16 -24.38 -7.87
C GLN A 303 -34.15 -24.23 -6.35
N THR A 304 -32.96 -24.32 -5.74
CA THR A 304 -32.82 -23.99 -4.31
C THR A 304 -33.02 -22.48 -4.12
N GLY A 305 -33.66 -22.10 -3.01
CA GLY A 305 -33.92 -20.67 -2.73
C GLY A 305 -32.64 -19.84 -2.57
N GLU A 306 -31.53 -20.49 -2.21
CA GLU A 306 -30.22 -19.83 -2.07
C GLU A 306 -29.61 -19.46 -3.41
N GLU A 307 -29.60 -20.37 -4.39
CA GLU A 307 -29.08 -20.10 -5.74
C GLU A 307 -29.83 -18.96 -6.42
N ALA A 308 -31.16 -18.96 -6.33
CA ALA A 308 -32.00 -17.90 -6.89
C ALA A 308 -31.68 -16.54 -6.26
N GLN A 309 -31.52 -16.49 -4.92
CA GLN A 309 -31.17 -15.26 -4.22
C GLN A 309 -29.77 -14.76 -4.58
N MET A 310 -28.79 -15.66 -4.69
CA MET A 310 -27.43 -15.32 -5.13
C MET A 310 -27.41 -14.77 -6.55
N ALA A 311 -28.16 -15.37 -7.48
CA ALA A 311 -28.28 -14.89 -8.85
C ALA A 311 -28.90 -13.48 -8.92
N ILE A 312 -29.94 -13.22 -8.11
CA ILE A 312 -30.56 -11.89 -8.02
C ILE A 312 -29.55 -10.87 -7.50
N MET A 313 -28.83 -11.18 -6.42
CA MET A 313 -27.83 -10.26 -5.86
C MET A 313 -26.69 -9.98 -6.83
N ALA A 314 -26.20 -10.99 -7.54
CA ALA A 314 -25.17 -10.82 -8.56
C ALA A 314 -25.66 -9.93 -9.71
N HIS A 315 -26.90 -10.13 -10.15
CA HIS A 315 -27.52 -9.29 -11.17
C HIS A 315 -27.74 -7.84 -10.69
N GLU A 316 -28.25 -7.64 -9.47
CA GLU A 316 -28.40 -6.31 -8.85
C GLU A 316 -27.05 -5.59 -8.70
N LYS A 317 -26.01 -6.31 -8.27
CA LYS A 317 -24.65 -5.80 -8.20
C LYS A 317 -24.14 -5.37 -9.57
N HIS A 318 -24.26 -6.22 -10.59
CA HIS A 318 -23.80 -5.88 -11.93
C HIS A 318 -24.54 -4.67 -12.53
N ALA A 319 -25.87 -4.61 -12.34
CA ALA A 319 -26.68 -3.49 -12.81
C ALA A 319 -26.33 -2.18 -12.10
N THR A 320 -26.00 -2.23 -10.81
CA THR A 320 -25.58 -1.05 -10.04
C THR A 320 -24.18 -0.58 -10.42
N GLU A 321 -23.20 -1.49 -10.61
CA GLU A 321 -21.86 -1.16 -11.10
C GLU A 321 -21.88 -0.50 -12.48
N LEU A 322 -22.70 -1.04 -13.39
CA LEU A 322 -22.89 -0.46 -14.72
C LEU A 322 -23.52 0.94 -14.68
N THR A 323 -24.49 1.13 -13.80
CA THR A 323 -25.12 2.45 -13.60
C THR A 323 -24.12 3.44 -13.00
N LEU A 324 -23.32 2.98 -12.03
CA LEU A 324 -22.27 3.75 -11.40
C LEU A 324 -21.20 4.18 -12.41
N ALA A 325 -20.73 3.27 -13.27
CA ALA A 325 -19.78 3.60 -14.34
C ALA A 325 -20.31 4.68 -15.29
N LYS A 326 -21.59 4.58 -15.69
CA LYS A 326 -22.25 5.59 -16.54
C LYS A 326 -22.35 6.97 -15.88
N LEU A 327 -22.62 7.00 -14.58
CA LEU A 327 -22.71 8.23 -13.82
C LEU A 327 -21.33 8.84 -13.57
N MET A 328 -20.34 8.03 -13.22
CA MET A 328 -18.96 8.49 -13.00
C MET A 328 -18.35 9.05 -14.29
N GLY A 329 -18.55 8.39 -15.43
CA GLY A 329 -18.04 8.87 -16.73
C GLY A 329 -18.56 10.27 -17.13
N ASN A 330 -19.72 10.69 -16.59
CA ASN A 330 -20.29 12.02 -16.82
C ASN A 330 -20.20 12.93 -15.59
N PHE A 331 -19.37 12.60 -14.60
CA PHE A 331 -19.26 13.34 -13.33
C PHE A 331 -20.60 13.56 -12.60
N ALA A 332 -21.58 12.70 -12.87
CA ALA A 332 -22.93 12.75 -12.32
C ALA A 332 -23.10 11.89 -11.06
N PHE A 333 -22.09 11.10 -10.70
CA PHE A 333 -22.11 10.29 -9.47
C PHE A 333 -21.78 11.16 -8.25
N LEU A 334 -22.74 11.29 -7.32
CA LEU A 334 -22.57 11.98 -6.03
C LEU A 334 -21.99 13.42 -6.11
N CYS A 335 -22.50 14.22 -7.06
CA CYS A 335 -22.04 15.60 -7.30
C CYS A 335 -22.74 16.67 -6.44
N ASP A 336 -23.27 16.30 -5.28
CA ASP A 336 -23.97 17.23 -4.37
C ASP A 336 -23.08 18.40 -3.95
N PRO A 337 -23.59 19.66 -3.93
CA PRO A 337 -25.00 20.05 -4.00
C PRO A 337 -25.56 20.27 -5.42
N LEU A 338 -24.81 19.88 -6.46
CA LEU A 338 -25.25 20.00 -7.86
C LEU A 338 -26.20 18.86 -8.24
N VAL A 339 -27.15 19.16 -9.13
CA VAL A 339 -28.07 18.16 -9.68
C VAL A 339 -27.78 17.98 -11.17
N PRO A 340 -27.35 16.78 -11.62
CA PRO A 340 -27.03 16.54 -13.02
C PRO A 340 -28.32 16.41 -13.85
N VAL A 341 -28.35 17.04 -15.02
CA VAL A 341 -29.46 17.01 -15.97
C VAL A 341 -28.96 16.72 -17.39
N GLN A 342 -29.67 15.82 -18.08
CA GLN A 342 -29.35 15.39 -19.45
C GLN A 342 -30.54 15.56 -20.41
N SER A 343 -31.71 15.94 -19.91
CA SER A 343 -32.91 16.13 -20.72
C SER A 343 -33.67 17.38 -20.32
N ARG A 344 -34.44 17.92 -21.27
CA ARG A 344 -35.32 19.08 -21.02
C ARG A 344 -36.30 18.85 -19.88
N PHE A 345 -36.87 17.64 -19.80
CA PHE A 345 -37.80 17.27 -18.73
C PHE A 345 -37.13 17.33 -17.36
N GLN A 346 -35.91 16.80 -17.21
CA GLN A 346 -35.17 16.84 -15.95
C GLN A 346 -34.87 18.28 -15.52
N LEU A 347 -34.42 19.13 -16.46
CA LEU A 347 -34.15 20.53 -16.18
C LEU A 347 -35.40 21.25 -15.67
N GLN A 348 -36.53 21.13 -16.38
CA GLN A 348 -37.80 21.74 -15.96
C GLN A 348 -38.30 21.19 -14.62
N TYR A 349 -38.13 19.89 -14.37
CA TYR A 349 -38.50 19.27 -13.10
C TYR A 349 -37.70 19.85 -11.93
N VAL A 350 -36.38 19.95 -12.06
CA VAL A 350 -35.51 20.53 -11.01
C VAL A 350 -35.85 22.00 -10.78
N LEU A 351 -36.03 22.79 -11.85
CA LEU A 351 -36.43 24.19 -11.76
C LEU A 351 -37.79 24.37 -11.07
N SER A 352 -38.75 23.48 -11.33
CA SER A 352 -40.06 23.49 -10.66
C SER A 352 -39.97 23.21 -9.16
N LYS A 353 -39.05 22.32 -8.76
CA LYS A 353 -38.83 21.94 -7.35
C LYS A 353 -38.06 23.02 -6.58
N ASP A 354 -37.09 23.67 -7.20
CA ASP A 354 -36.39 24.84 -6.62
C ASP A 354 -37.30 26.08 -6.55
N LYS A 355 -38.41 26.09 -7.31
CA LYS A 355 -39.30 27.25 -7.54
C LYS A 355 -38.57 28.41 -8.21
N HIS A 356 -37.74 28.09 -9.20
CA HIS A 356 -36.95 29.07 -9.95
C HIS A 356 -37.77 30.27 -10.44
N ALA A 357 -39.01 30.03 -10.90
CA ALA A 357 -39.91 31.08 -11.37
C ALA A 357 -40.24 32.16 -10.32
N GLU A 358 -40.18 31.83 -9.02
CA GLU A 358 -40.45 32.77 -7.92
C GLU A 358 -39.21 33.59 -7.52
N HIS A 359 -38.00 33.01 -7.66
CA HIS A 359 -36.82 33.56 -7.01
C HIS A 359 -35.61 33.84 -7.93
N GLY A 360 -35.59 33.30 -9.16
CA GLY A 360 -34.60 33.58 -10.21
C GLY A 360 -33.12 33.31 -9.86
N GLY A 361 -32.86 32.50 -8.84
CA GLY A 361 -31.52 32.38 -8.21
C GLY A 361 -30.77 31.09 -8.50
N THR A 362 -31.34 30.23 -9.35
CA THR A 362 -30.76 28.93 -9.74
C THR A 362 -29.72 29.16 -10.83
N ARG A 363 -28.58 28.47 -10.75
CA ARG A 363 -27.51 28.55 -11.76
C ARG A 363 -27.39 27.24 -12.51
N LEU A 364 -27.02 27.31 -13.79
CA LEU A 364 -26.72 26.15 -14.62
C LEU A 364 -25.24 26.17 -14.96
N LEU A 365 -24.55 25.08 -14.64
CA LEU A 365 -23.11 24.94 -14.79
C LEU A 365 -22.78 23.87 -15.84
N SER A 366 -21.69 24.09 -16.56
CA SER A 366 -21.04 23.11 -17.44
C SER A 366 -19.63 22.83 -16.90
N LEU A 367 -19.29 21.54 -16.75
CA LEU A 367 -18.00 21.08 -16.23
C LEU A 367 -16.95 20.81 -17.34
N GLY A 368 -17.25 21.20 -18.57
CA GLY A 368 -16.42 20.95 -19.75
C GLY A 368 -17.23 20.46 -20.94
N GLU A 369 -16.61 20.47 -22.13
CA GLU A 369 -17.24 19.96 -23.36
C GLU A 369 -17.28 18.42 -23.41
N ASP A 370 -16.36 17.77 -22.68
CA ASP A 370 -16.22 16.34 -22.49
C ASP A 370 -17.34 15.72 -21.63
N VAL A 371 -17.94 16.53 -20.75
CA VAL A 371 -19.01 16.05 -19.86
C VAL A 371 -20.37 16.12 -20.55
N ASN A 372 -21.02 14.97 -20.70
CA ASN A 372 -22.34 14.89 -21.35
C ASN A 372 -23.50 15.06 -20.35
N ALA A 373 -23.41 16.09 -19.52
CA ALA A 373 -24.43 16.51 -18.57
C ALA A 373 -24.26 18.00 -18.23
N LEU A 374 -25.37 18.68 -17.89
CA LEU A 374 -25.34 20.00 -17.27
C LEU A 374 -25.68 19.87 -15.78
N PHE A 375 -25.24 20.81 -14.97
CA PHE A 375 -25.35 20.74 -13.52
C PHE A 375 -26.12 21.93 -12.98
N VAL A 376 -27.26 21.67 -12.34
CA VAL A 376 -28.09 22.72 -11.73
C VAL A 376 -27.62 22.93 -10.29
N LEU A 377 -27.36 24.19 -9.93
CA LEU A 377 -27.11 24.61 -8.54
C LEU A 377 -28.36 25.34 -8.00
N PRO A 378 -29.14 24.70 -7.12
CA PRO A 378 -30.30 25.32 -6.47
C PRO A 378 -29.91 26.53 -5.60
N ARG A 379 -30.81 27.51 -5.41
CA ARG A 379 -30.47 28.76 -4.70
C ARG A 379 -30.02 28.54 -3.25
N ASN A 380 -30.66 27.60 -2.55
CA ASN A 380 -30.38 27.28 -1.15
C ASN A 380 -29.51 26.03 -0.99
N ALA A 381 -28.79 25.63 -2.05
CA ALA A 381 -27.98 24.44 -2.03
C ALA A 381 -26.69 24.68 -1.23
N ALA A 382 -26.76 24.41 0.06
CA ALA A 382 -25.62 24.40 0.97
C ALA A 382 -25.24 22.96 1.33
N ILE A 383 -23.98 22.74 1.70
CA ILE A 383 -23.53 21.44 2.24
C ILE A 383 -24.40 21.04 3.45
N GLU A 384 -24.81 22.02 4.25
CA GLU A 384 -25.65 21.85 5.44
C GLU A 384 -27.14 21.64 5.12
N ALA A 385 -27.56 21.77 3.85
CA ALA A 385 -28.97 21.62 3.49
C ALA A 385 -29.45 20.19 3.79
N PRO A 386 -30.66 20.04 4.39
CA PRO A 386 -31.22 18.75 4.70
C PRO A 386 -31.50 17.98 3.40
N ILE A 387 -31.06 16.71 3.36
CA ILE A 387 -31.35 15.81 2.25
C ILE A 387 -32.77 15.29 2.42
N PRO A 388 -33.53 15.12 1.31
CA PRO A 388 -34.82 14.43 1.35
C PRO A 388 -34.74 13.08 2.08
N SER A 389 -35.83 12.69 2.73
CA SER A 389 -35.83 11.42 3.44
C SER A 389 -35.77 10.24 2.45
N PRO A 390 -35.22 9.07 2.84
CA PRO A 390 -35.12 7.92 1.93
C PRO A 390 -36.47 7.49 1.32
N LEU A 391 -37.55 7.57 2.11
CA LEU A 391 -38.91 7.24 1.67
C LEU A 391 -39.47 8.30 0.70
N GLU A 392 -39.15 9.58 0.88
CA GLU A 392 -39.50 10.63 -0.08
C GLU A 392 -38.79 10.39 -1.43
N CYS A 393 -37.50 10.03 -1.39
CA CYS A 393 -36.75 9.66 -2.60
C CYS A 393 -37.40 8.46 -3.32
N PHE A 394 -37.77 7.42 -2.56
CA PHE A 394 -38.46 6.25 -3.10
C PHE A 394 -39.80 6.61 -3.75
N HIS A 395 -40.66 7.39 -3.07
CA HIS A 395 -41.95 7.80 -3.61
C HIS A 395 -41.81 8.68 -4.85
N ASN A 396 -40.86 9.62 -4.86
CA ASN A 396 -40.57 10.46 -6.04
C ASN A 396 -40.14 9.61 -7.24
N MET A 397 -39.29 8.60 -7.00
CA MET A 397 -38.85 7.66 -8.05
C MET A 397 -40.04 6.83 -8.59
N MET A 398 -40.88 6.30 -7.69
CA MET A 398 -42.06 5.51 -8.08
C MET A 398 -43.10 6.34 -8.83
N GLU A 399 -43.30 7.60 -8.43
CA GLU A 399 -44.15 8.56 -9.13
C GLU A 399 -43.62 8.84 -10.55
N HIS A 400 -42.31 9.07 -10.68
CA HIS A 400 -41.69 9.27 -11.99
C HIS A 400 -41.90 8.06 -12.91
N TYR A 401 -41.68 6.84 -12.43
CA TYR A 401 -41.94 5.64 -13.22
C TYR A 401 -43.40 5.55 -13.67
N ARG A 402 -44.35 5.87 -12.78
CA ARG A 402 -45.78 5.88 -13.10
C ARG A 402 -46.13 6.91 -14.19
N ILE A 403 -45.57 8.12 -14.11
CA ILE A 403 -45.79 9.17 -15.11
C ILE A 403 -45.18 8.78 -16.46
N SER A 404 -43.99 8.18 -16.45
CA SER A 404 -43.32 7.69 -17.66
C SER A 404 -43.92 6.40 -18.23
N GLY A 405 -45.01 5.87 -17.65
CA GLY A 405 -45.68 4.65 -18.11
C GLY A 405 -44.93 3.34 -17.79
N LEU A 406 -43.86 3.42 -16.99
CA LEU A 406 -43.09 2.26 -16.53
C LEU A 406 -43.72 1.69 -15.25
N ARG A 407 -43.83 0.37 -15.16
CA ARG A 407 -44.37 -0.32 -13.98
C ARG A 407 -43.36 -1.31 -13.43
N ILE A 408 -42.89 -1.05 -12.22
CA ILE A 408 -42.07 -1.99 -11.46
C ILE A 408 -42.94 -3.15 -10.96
N ASN A 409 -42.35 -4.34 -10.87
CA ASN A 409 -43.00 -5.48 -10.26
C ASN A 409 -43.34 -5.15 -8.78
N PRO A 410 -44.60 -5.28 -8.32
CA PRO A 410 -44.98 -4.96 -6.95
C PRO A 410 -44.09 -5.60 -5.89
N THR A 411 -43.70 -6.85 -6.12
CA THR A 411 -42.81 -7.61 -5.23
C THR A 411 -41.42 -6.96 -5.08
N TYR A 412 -40.87 -6.42 -6.17
CA TYR A 412 -39.59 -5.70 -6.15
C TYR A 412 -39.75 -4.30 -5.53
N ALA A 413 -40.86 -3.62 -5.82
CA ALA A 413 -41.17 -2.32 -5.24
C ALA A 413 -41.29 -2.40 -3.71
N THR A 414 -41.98 -3.42 -3.18
CA THR A 414 -42.07 -3.66 -1.73
C THR A 414 -40.71 -3.98 -1.11
N ARG A 415 -39.85 -4.75 -1.78
CA ARG A 415 -38.47 -5.01 -1.30
C ARG A 415 -37.64 -3.72 -1.23
N ALA A 416 -37.71 -2.87 -2.25
CA ALA A 416 -37.02 -1.58 -2.27
C ALA A 416 -37.58 -0.60 -1.23
N GLU A 417 -38.89 -0.60 -1.02
CA GLU A 417 -39.56 0.16 0.04
C GLU A 417 -39.07 -0.28 1.43
N HIS A 418 -38.99 -1.58 1.71
CA HIS A 418 -38.45 -2.09 2.98
C HIS A 418 -37.01 -1.65 3.22
N GLN A 419 -36.16 -1.72 2.20
CA GLN A 419 -34.76 -1.28 2.32
C GLN A 419 -34.67 0.22 2.62
N THR A 420 -35.51 1.04 1.98
CA THR A 420 -35.56 2.49 2.24
C THR A 420 -36.19 2.84 3.58
N GLU A 421 -37.18 2.07 4.05
CA GLU A 421 -37.76 2.15 5.40
C GLU A 421 -36.67 1.90 6.47
N LEU A 422 -35.83 0.89 6.29
CA LEU A 422 -34.72 0.60 7.21
C LEU A 422 -33.70 1.74 7.29
N ILE A 423 -33.36 2.33 6.15
CA ILE A 423 -32.45 3.48 6.10
C ILE A 423 -33.10 4.70 6.76
N HIS A 424 -34.40 4.91 6.55
CA HIS A 424 -35.15 6.01 7.17
C HIS A 424 -35.13 5.95 8.70
N GLN A 425 -35.14 4.74 9.28
CA GLN A 425 -35.03 4.55 10.74
C GLN A 425 -33.69 4.98 11.35
N ARG A 426 -32.66 5.30 10.54
CA ARG A 426 -31.41 5.91 11.04
C ARG A 426 -31.62 7.30 11.63
N GLY A 427 -32.70 7.99 11.25
CA GLY A 427 -33.01 9.34 11.72
C GLY A 427 -32.50 10.44 10.78
N PRO A 428 -32.30 11.68 11.27
CA PRO A 428 -32.06 12.85 10.41
C PRO A 428 -30.74 12.77 9.62
N ASN A 429 -29.68 12.23 10.23
CA ASN A 429 -28.35 12.08 9.61
C ASN A 429 -28.17 10.69 9.01
N TRP A 430 -29.16 10.21 8.25
CA TRP A 430 -29.17 8.84 7.72
C TRP A 430 -28.03 8.56 6.72
N LEU A 431 -27.59 9.59 5.97
CA LEU A 431 -26.54 9.52 4.96
C LEU A 431 -25.27 10.27 5.34
N LYS A 432 -25.36 11.61 5.44
CA LYS A 432 -24.24 12.53 5.72
C LYS A 432 -24.37 13.20 7.09
N LEU A 433 -23.24 13.71 7.58
CA LEU A 433 -23.19 14.67 8.68
C LEU A 433 -23.45 16.11 8.19
N PRO A 434 -23.78 17.08 9.07
CA PRO A 434 -24.13 18.44 8.66
C PRO A 434 -23.08 19.18 7.82
N GLN A 435 -21.78 18.93 8.05
CA GLN A 435 -20.67 19.59 7.34
C GLN A 435 -19.98 18.66 6.33
N GLU A 436 -20.65 17.59 5.92
CA GLU A 436 -20.08 16.55 5.07
C GLU A 436 -20.81 16.55 3.71
N THR A 437 -20.08 16.44 2.61
CA THR A 437 -20.71 16.19 1.29
C THR A 437 -21.15 14.74 1.16
N VAL A 438 -22.06 14.43 0.24
CA VAL A 438 -22.46 13.02 0.04
C VAL A 438 -21.30 12.17 -0.49
N MET A 439 -20.39 12.76 -1.28
CA MET A 439 -19.17 12.06 -1.71
C MET A 439 -18.24 11.73 -0.53
N GLU A 440 -18.05 12.64 0.42
CA GLU A 440 -17.28 12.37 1.64
C GLU A 440 -17.95 11.30 2.51
N ALA A 441 -19.29 11.36 2.65
CA ALA A 441 -20.05 10.34 3.37
C ALA A 441 -19.92 8.95 2.72
N TYR A 442 -19.86 8.90 1.38
CA TYR A 442 -19.61 7.67 0.63
C TYR A 442 -18.21 7.13 0.89
N LEU A 443 -17.17 7.96 0.75
CA LEU A 443 -15.77 7.56 1.01
C LEU A 443 -15.53 7.15 2.47
N ARG A 444 -16.22 7.78 3.43
CA ARG A 444 -16.17 7.40 4.85
C ARG A 444 -16.77 6.02 5.10
N ARG A 445 -17.85 5.66 4.39
CA ARG A 445 -18.51 4.37 4.52
C ARG A 445 -17.92 3.29 3.61
N MET A 446 -17.16 3.69 2.60
CA MET A 446 -16.46 2.77 1.73
C MET A 446 -15.40 1.99 2.52
N ARG A 447 -15.42 0.68 2.33
CA ARG A 447 -14.54 -0.23 3.03
C ARG A 447 -13.07 0.02 2.67
N CYS A 448 -12.17 -0.05 3.64
CA CYS A 448 -10.74 0.19 3.41
C CYS A 448 -10.09 -0.88 2.52
N ASP A 449 -10.55 -2.12 2.62
CA ASP A 449 -10.12 -3.25 1.78
C ASP A 449 -10.99 -3.43 0.52
N ASP A 450 -11.74 -2.40 0.10
CA ASP A 450 -12.38 -2.41 -1.22
C ASP A 450 -11.34 -2.15 -2.32
N PRO A 451 -11.22 -3.01 -3.34
CA PRO A 451 -10.24 -2.81 -4.43
C PRO A 451 -10.51 -1.56 -5.27
N LEU A 452 -11.74 -1.03 -5.29
CA LEU A 452 -12.11 0.14 -6.08
C LEU A 452 -11.86 1.46 -5.33
N ARG A 453 -11.44 1.42 -4.06
CA ARG A 453 -11.33 2.62 -3.23
C ARG A 453 -10.44 3.70 -3.84
N SER A 454 -9.27 3.33 -4.37
CA SER A 454 -8.35 4.31 -5.00
C SER A 454 -9.00 5.00 -6.19
N ALA A 455 -9.73 4.25 -7.03
CA ALA A 455 -10.45 4.81 -8.17
C ALA A 455 -11.55 5.80 -7.75
N PHE A 456 -12.24 5.54 -6.63
CA PHE A 456 -13.22 6.48 -6.08
C PHE A 456 -12.58 7.72 -5.46
N GLU A 457 -11.41 7.60 -4.84
CA GLU A 457 -10.64 8.74 -4.30
C GLU A 457 -10.12 9.63 -5.44
N GLU A 458 -9.61 9.03 -6.52
CA GLU A 458 -9.22 9.73 -7.76
C GLU A 458 -10.41 10.46 -8.40
N TYR A 459 -11.53 9.75 -8.56
CA TYR A 459 -12.78 10.34 -9.06
C TYR A 459 -13.24 11.52 -8.19
N ALA A 460 -13.16 11.41 -6.87
CA ALA A 460 -13.52 12.48 -5.94
C ALA A 460 -12.61 13.71 -6.11
N SER A 461 -11.30 13.50 -6.31
CA SER A 461 -10.36 14.60 -6.57
C SER A 461 -10.66 15.30 -7.89
N GLU A 462 -10.85 14.55 -8.98
CA GLU A 462 -11.14 15.13 -10.29
C GLU A 462 -12.48 15.88 -10.28
N LEU A 463 -13.52 15.29 -9.68
CA LEU A 463 -14.82 15.94 -9.55
C LEU A 463 -14.72 17.28 -8.82
N ARG A 464 -13.95 17.38 -7.74
CA ARG A 464 -13.75 18.64 -7.01
C ARG A 464 -13.04 19.69 -7.87
N GLU A 465 -12.02 19.29 -8.61
CA GLU A 465 -11.29 20.19 -9.53
C GLU A 465 -12.19 20.70 -10.65
N ARG A 466 -12.99 19.82 -11.25
CA ARG A 466 -13.95 20.17 -12.30
C ARG A 466 -15.05 21.10 -11.80
N ILE A 467 -15.59 20.85 -10.60
CA ILE A 467 -16.59 21.74 -9.98
C ILE A 467 -15.98 23.13 -9.71
N ALA A 468 -14.73 23.21 -9.27
CA ALA A 468 -14.05 24.48 -9.04
C ALA A 468 -13.81 25.26 -10.36
N GLY A 469 -13.59 24.56 -11.46
CA GLY A 469 -13.42 25.12 -12.81
C GLY A 469 -14.70 25.27 -13.63
N ALA A 470 -15.88 25.05 -13.03
CA ALA A 470 -17.15 25.02 -13.75
C ALA A 470 -17.51 26.38 -14.39
N THR A 471 -18.04 26.33 -15.60
CA THR A 471 -18.51 27.52 -16.33
C THR A 471 -20.02 27.69 -16.20
N GLU A 472 -20.47 28.92 -15.94
CA GLU A 472 -21.90 29.22 -15.85
C GLU A 472 -22.51 29.45 -17.23
N VAL A 473 -23.59 28.72 -17.53
CA VAL A 473 -24.35 28.86 -18.77
C VAL A 473 -25.43 29.93 -18.58
N PRO A 474 -25.49 30.98 -19.42
CA PRO A 474 -26.48 32.03 -19.26
C PRO A 474 -27.91 31.52 -19.55
N PRO A 475 -28.95 32.05 -18.86
CA PRO A 475 -30.34 31.59 -18.99
C PRO A 475 -30.89 31.52 -20.42
N GLU A 476 -30.46 32.46 -21.28
CA GLU A 476 -30.87 32.52 -22.69
C GLU A 476 -30.41 31.30 -23.50
N GLN A 477 -29.34 30.63 -23.06
CA GLN A 477 -28.74 29.50 -23.75
C GLN A 477 -29.16 28.14 -23.17
N TRP A 478 -29.92 28.12 -22.07
CA TRP A 478 -30.27 26.87 -21.37
C TRP A 478 -30.97 25.86 -22.28
N GLU A 479 -31.97 26.31 -23.07
CA GLU A 479 -32.75 25.44 -23.96
C GLU A 479 -31.95 24.86 -25.13
N ASN A 480 -30.95 25.60 -25.61
CA ASN A 480 -30.07 25.13 -26.69
C ASN A 480 -29.00 24.17 -26.14
N ALA A 481 -28.41 24.51 -24.99
CA ALA A 481 -27.39 23.69 -24.33
C ALA A 481 -27.96 22.32 -23.91
N ILE A 482 -29.13 22.29 -23.30
CA ILE A 482 -29.76 21.03 -22.88
C ILE A 482 -30.19 20.17 -24.07
N ALA A 483 -30.60 20.78 -25.19
CA ALA A 483 -30.97 20.04 -26.39
C ALA A 483 -29.78 19.32 -27.03
N ALA A 484 -28.62 20.00 -27.07
CA ALA A 484 -27.38 19.41 -27.55
C ALA A 484 -26.92 18.24 -26.67
N VAL A 485 -27.01 18.39 -25.35
CA VAL A 485 -26.71 17.32 -24.38
C VAL A 485 -27.70 16.16 -24.52
N GLU A 486 -29.00 16.42 -24.66
CA GLU A 486 -30.01 15.39 -24.80
C GLU A 486 -29.81 14.53 -26.06
N GLU A 487 -29.40 15.14 -27.17
CA GLU A 487 -29.07 14.41 -28.41
C GLU A 487 -27.83 13.54 -28.23
N ARG A 488 -26.75 14.07 -27.66
CA ARG A 488 -25.53 13.29 -27.35
C ARG A 488 -25.85 12.14 -26.39
N ALA A 489 -26.63 12.38 -25.34
CA ALA A 489 -27.01 11.36 -24.36
C ALA A 489 -27.84 10.23 -24.97
N LYS A 490 -28.71 10.52 -25.94
CA LYS A 490 -29.43 9.50 -26.71
C LYS A 490 -28.49 8.63 -27.54
N GLN A 491 -27.49 9.24 -28.17
CA GLN A 491 -26.48 8.53 -28.97
C GLN A 491 -25.62 7.62 -28.08
N ASP A 492 -25.14 8.12 -26.94
CA ASP A 492 -24.39 7.34 -25.95
C ASP A 492 -25.21 6.18 -25.39
N TYR A 493 -26.49 6.41 -25.07
CA TYR A 493 -27.37 5.33 -24.61
C TYR A 493 -27.52 4.21 -25.65
N ILE A 494 -27.66 4.55 -26.93
CA ILE A 494 -27.73 3.57 -28.02
C ILE A 494 -26.39 2.82 -28.15
N ALA A 495 -25.26 3.53 -28.04
CA ALA A 495 -23.92 2.94 -28.10
C ALA A 495 -23.70 1.95 -26.94
N VAL A 496 -23.99 2.35 -25.70
CA VAL A 496 -23.81 1.49 -24.53
C VAL A 496 -24.71 0.27 -24.58
N LYS A 497 -25.97 0.42 -25.02
CA LYS A 497 -26.88 -0.72 -25.20
C LYS A 497 -26.37 -1.74 -26.23
N LYS A 498 -25.69 -1.27 -27.29
CA LYS A 498 -25.04 -2.16 -28.28
C LYS A 498 -23.87 -2.91 -27.65
N LEU A 499 -23.04 -2.25 -26.84
CA LEU A 499 -21.91 -2.85 -26.12
C LEU A 499 -22.36 -3.89 -25.09
N GLU A 500 -23.38 -3.58 -24.29
CA GLU A 500 -23.99 -4.52 -23.34
C GLU A 500 -24.57 -5.74 -24.06
N GLY A 501 -25.24 -5.51 -25.20
CA GLY A 501 -25.75 -6.59 -26.05
C GLY A 501 -24.65 -7.54 -26.55
N ALA A 502 -23.41 -7.07 -26.69
CA ALA A 502 -22.27 -7.87 -27.12
C ALA A 502 -21.57 -8.66 -26.00
N LYS A 503 -21.74 -8.25 -24.73
CA LYS A 503 -21.19 -8.98 -23.56
C LYS A 503 -21.92 -10.30 -23.27
N HIS A 504 -23.17 -10.47 -23.72
CA HIS A 504 -23.84 -11.76 -23.62
C HIS A 504 -23.28 -12.75 -24.66
N GLU A 505 -22.72 -13.89 -24.23
CA GLU A 505 -22.08 -14.92 -25.07
C GLU A 505 -22.92 -15.33 -26.30
N LYS A 506 -24.25 -15.31 -26.21
CA LYS A 506 -25.17 -15.66 -27.31
C LYS A 506 -25.28 -14.58 -28.41
N ASN A 507 -24.80 -13.36 -28.16
CA ASN A 507 -24.85 -12.21 -29.07
C ASN A 507 -23.45 -11.64 -29.41
N ALA A 508 -22.37 -12.17 -28.85
CA ALA A 508 -20.98 -11.75 -29.14
C ALA A 508 -20.62 -11.82 -30.64
N GLN A 509 -21.34 -12.64 -31.43
CA GLN A 509 -21.18 -12.72 -32.88
C GLN A 509 -21.79 -11.53 -33.66
N LYS A 510 -22.54 -10.63 -33.00
CA LYS A 510 -23.22 -9.50 -33.65
C LYS A 510 -22.44 -8.19 -33.63
N LEU A 511 -21.42 -8.05 -32.79
CA LEU A 511 -20.56 -6.86 -32.84
C LEU A 511 -19.40 -7.15 -33.79
N ILE A 512 -19.53 -6.67 -35.03
CA ILE A 512 -18.45 -6.74 -36.02
C ILE A 512 -17.33 -5.83 -35.52
N ALA A 513 -16.06 -6.25 -35.60
CA ALA A 513 -14.90 -5.45 -35.18
C ALA A 513 -14.90 -4.02 -35.76
N GLN A 514 -15.55 -3.83 -36.91
CA GLN A 514 -15.77 -2.52 -37.55
C GLN A 514 -16.71 -1.59 -36.77
N ASP A 515 -17.73 -2.11 -36.09
CA ASP A 515 -18.65 -1.32 -35.27
C ASP A 515 -18.01 -0.89 -33.95
N LEU A 516 -17.18 -1.76 -33.35
CA LEU A 516 -16.39 -1.41 -32.17
C LEU A 516 -15.33 -0.35 -32.51
N GLN A 517 -14.66 -0.49 -33.66
CA GLN A 517 -13.69 0.49 -34.13
C GLN A 517 -14.33 1.86 -34.41
N LYS A 518 -15.57 1.89 -34.95
CA LYS A 518 -16.32 3.14 -35.11
C LYS A 518 -16.62 3.79 -33.75
N LEU A 519 -17.07 3.01 -32.76
CA LEU A 519 -17.34 3.54 -31.42
C LEU A 519 -16.09 4.10 -30.72
N ILE A 520 -14.92 3.49 -30.95
CA ILE A 520 -13.62 3.99 -30.47
C ILE A 520 -13.24 5.29 -31.22
N ASN A 521 -13.36 5.29 -32.54
CA ASN A 521 -13.00 6.44 -33.38
C ASN A 521 -13.91 7.66 -33.13
N ASP A 522 -15.18 7.43 -32.82
CA ASP A 522 -16.17 8.45 -32.53
C ASP A 522 -16.08 8.94 -31.06
N GLY A 523 -15.17 8.38 -30.25
CA GLY A 523 -14.90 8.80 -28.88
C GLY A 523 -15.94 8.36 -27.84
N HIS A 524 -16.88 7.48 -28.21
CA HIS A 524 -17.94 7.00 -27.31
C HIS A 524 -17.46 5.94 -26.32
N VAL A 525 -16.26 5.36 -26.53
CA VAL A 525 -15.69 4.30 -25.69
C VAL A 525 -14.21 4.56 -25.44
N LEU A 526 -13.84 4.68 -24.17
CA LEU A 526 -12.44 4.67 -23.72
C LEU A 526 -12.22 3.38 -22.92
N VAL A 527 -11.36 2.49 -23.40
CA VAL A 527 -10.93 1.30 -22.64
C VAL A 527 -9.47 1.48 -22.29
N ILE A 528 -9.18 1.49 -21.00
CA ILE A 528 -7.81 1.63 -20.48
C ILE A 528 -7.38 0.24 -20.03
N ASP A 529 -6.20 -0.20 -20.49
CA ASP A 529 -5.59 -1.43 -20.00
C ASP A 529 -5.16 -1.23 -18.53
N PRO A 530 -5.69 -2.03 -17.59
CA PRO A 530 -5.40 -1.87 -16.16
C PRO A 530 -3.93 -2.11 -15.80
N ALA A 531 -3.15 -2.82 -16.63
CA ALA A 531 -1.74 -3.07 -16.38
C ALA A 531 -0.82 -1.93 -16.86
N THR A 532 -1.19 -1.25 -17.94
CA THR A 532 -0.34 -0.23 -18.59
C THR A 532 -0.86 1.20 -18.42
N ASN A 533 -2.10 1.35 -17.97
CA ASN A 533 -2.81 2.63 -17.84
C ASN A 533 -2.87 3.42 -19.16
N THR A 534 -2.80 2.71 -20.30
CA THR A 534 -2.86 3.29 -21.64
C THR A 534 -4.22 3.01 -22.29
N ALA A 535 -4.73 3.98 -23.05
CA ALA A 535 -5.98 3.81 -23.79
C ALA A 535 -5.75 2.84 -24.97
N LEU A 536 -6.54 1.76 -24.99
CA LEU A 536 -6.54 0.78 -26.07
C LEU A 536 -7.28 1.36 -27.28
N THR A 537 -6.58 1.48 -28.41
CA THR A 537 -7.12 2.05 -29.65
C THR A 537 -7.56 0.99 -30.67
N ASP A 538 -7.20 -0.28 -30.43
CA ASP A 538 -7.50 -1.40 -31.33
C ASP A 538 -8.73 -2.18 -30.88
N ALA A 539 -9.73 -2.28 -31.76
CA ALA A 539 -10.95 -3.01 -31.51
C ALA A 539 -10.75 -4.48 -31.14
N ALA A 540 -9.68 -5.13 -31.63
CA ALA A 540 -9.40 -6.53 -31.29
C ALA A 540 -8.93 -6.71 -29.84
N GLN A 541 -8.12 -5.78 -29.33
CA GLN A 541 -7.63 -5.78 -27.95
C GLN A 541 -8.78 -5.44 -26.98
N VAL A 542 -9.58 -4.42 -27.32
CA VAL A 542 -10.77 -4.04 -26.55
C VAL A 542 -11.80 -5.17 -26.46
N ALA A 543 -12.02 -5.91 -27.56
CA ALA A 543 -12.91 -7.08 -27.57
C ALA A 543 -12.38 -8.27 -26.74
N THR A 544 -11.08 -8.28 -26.42
CA THR A 544 -10.46 -9.33 -25.58
C THR A 544 -10.57 -8.99 -24.10
N GLU A 545 -10.39 -7.71 -23.72
CA GLU A 545 -10.61 -7.20 -22.36
C GLU A 545 -12.10 -7.12 -21.96
N LEU A 546 -13.01 -7.03 -22.94
CA LEU A 546 -14.47 -7.02 -22.68
C LEU A 546 -15.06 -8.42 -22.45
N LYS A 547 -14.33 -9.50 -22.73
CA LYS A 547 -14.70 -10.90 -22.48
C LYS A 547 -14.20 -11.33 -21.11
#